data_AF-A0A376FIV4-F1
#
_entry.id   AF-A0A376FIV4-F1
#
_cell.length_a   1.000
_cell.length_b   1.000
_cell.length_c   1.000
_cell.angle_alpha   90.00
_cell.angle_beta   90.00
_cell.angle_gamma   90.00
#
_symmetry.space_group_name_H-M   'P 1'
#
loop_
_entity.id
_entity.type
_entity.pdbx_description
1 polymer ?
#
loop_
_entity_poly.entity_id
_entity_poly.type
_entity_poly.pdbx_seq_one_letter_code
_entity_poly.pdbx_strand_id
1 'polypeptide(L)'
;MSLVGYTNAGKSTLFNQITEAQVYAADQLFATLDPTLRRIDVADVGETVLADTVGFIRHLPHDLVAAFKATLQETRQATLLLHVIDAADVRVQENIDAVNVVLEEIDAHEIPTLLVMNKIDMLDDFEPRIDRDEENKPIRVWLSAQTGIGVPLLFQALTERLSGEVAQHTLRLPPQEGRLRSRFYQLQAIEKEWMEDDGSVGMQVRMPIVDWRRLCKQEPALVDYIV
;
A
#
# COMPACT_ATOMS: atom_id res chain seq x y z
N MET A 1 1.04 -3.08 2.47
CA MET A 1 1.38 -1.70 2.05
C MET A 1 2.87 -1.59 1.85
N SER A 2 3.32 -0.65 1.03
CA SER A 2 4.76 -0.41 0.79
C SER A 2 5.08 1.08 0.88
N LEU A 3 6.15 1.44 1.59
CA LEU A 3 6.70 2.79 1.58
C LEU A 3 7.51 2.99 0.30
N VAL A 4 7.25 4.06 -0.42
CA VAL A 4 8.01 4.48 -1.60
C VAL A 4 8.38 5.95 -1.47
N GLY A 5 9.40 6.40 -2.19
CA GLY A 5 9.82 7.80 -2.15
C GLY A 5 11.30 7.99 -2.34
N TYR A 6 11.68 9.24 -2.56
CA TYR A 6 13.06 9.63 -2.79
C TYR A 6 13.98 9.31 -1.59
N THR A 7 15.28 9.16 -1.81
CA THR A 7 16.25 9.09 -0.72
C THR A 7 16.15 10.32 0.16
N ASN A 8 16.32 10.16 1.48
CA ASN A 8 16.17 11.22 2.47
C ASN A 8 14.75 11.82 2.61
N ALA A 9 13.72 11.26 1.98
CA ALA A 9 12.34 11.67 2.24
C ALA A 9 11.85 11.33 3.68
N GLY A 10 12.62 10.52 4.42
CA GLY A 10 12.29 10.08 5.78
C GLY A 10 11.43 8.83 5.85
N LYS A 11 11.50 7.95 4.84
CA LYS A 11 10.82 6.62 4.83
C LYS A 11 11.18 5.79 6.06
N SER A 12 12.48 5.57 6.32
CA SER A 12 12.94 4.76 7.45
C SER A 12 12.56 5.40 8.80
N THR A 13 12.60 6.73 8.89
CA THR A 13 12.12 7.47 10.08
C THR A 13 10.64 7.23 10.31
N LEU A 14 9.81 7.35 9.27
CA LEU A 14 8.37 7.08 9.36
C LEU A 14 8.11 5.62 9.70
N PHE A 15 8.83 4.69 9.05
CA PHE A 15 8.73 3.27 9.30
C PHE A 15 8.97 2.96 10.78
N ASN A 16 10.05 3.46 11.37
CA ASN A 16 10.34 3.29 12.79
C ASN A 16 9.25 3.87 13.67
N GLN A 17 8.80 5.09 13.35
CA GLN A 17 7.78 5.79 14.12
C GLN A 17 6.45 5.02 14.17
N ILE A 18 6.06 4.34 13.08
CA ILE A 18 4.77 3.63 13.00
C ILE A 18 4.85 2.13 13.29
N THR A 19 6.06 1.56 13.37
CA THR A 19 6.27 0.13 13.69
C THR A 19 6.88 -0.10 15.07
N GLU A 20 7.17 0.98 15.82
CA GLU A 20 7.99 0.96 17.04
C GLU A 20 9.33 0.21 16.87
N ALA A 21 9.80 0.06 15.62
CA ALA A 21 11.01 -0.67 15.31
C ALA A 21 12.25 0.22 15.44
N GLN A 22 13.37 -0.39 15.83
CA GLN A 22 14.70 0.23 15.77
C GLN A 22 15.40 -0.10 14.45
N VAL A 23 14.83 0.27 13.29
CA VAL A 23 15.58 0.22 12.02
C VAL A 23 16.54 1.40 11.99
N TYR A 24 17.77 1.19 11.52
CA TYR A 24 18.75 2.27 11.41
C TYR A 24 18.30 3.30 10.37
N ALA A 25 18.17 4.57 10.76
CA ALA A 25 17.88 5.69 9.86
C ALA A 25 19.08 6.65 9.84
N ALA A 26 19.64 6.93 8.67
CA ALA A 26 20.75 7.85 8.50
C ALA A 26 20.62 8.66 7.20
N ASP A 27 21.21 9.86 7.18
CA ASP A 27 21.28 10.77 6.02
C ASP A 27 22.28 10.28 4.97
N GLN A 28 22.11 9.04 4.50
CA GLN A 28 22.95 8.41 3.48
C GLN A 28 22.07 7.82 2.36
N LEU A 29 22.60 7.87 1.14
CA LEU A 29 22.01 7.16 0.00
C LEU A 29 22.01 5.65 0.32
N PHE A 30 20.89 4.97 0.04
CA PHE A 30 20.68 3.54 0.35
C PHE A 30 20.60 3.16 1.84
N ALA A 31 20.11 4.06 2.72
CA ALA A 31 19.90 3.75 4.14
C ALA A 31 19.09 2.44 4.40
N THR A 32 18.20 2.06 3.46
CA THR A 32 17.56 0.73 3.41
C THR A 32 17.92 0.07 2.07
N LEU A 33 18.55 -1.11 2.09
CA LEU A 33 18.99 -1.86 0.89
C LEU A 33 18.22 -3.17 0.67
N ASP A 34 17.81 -3.82 1.77
CA ASP A 34 16.91 -4.98 1.77
C ASP A 34 15.52 -4.57 2.31
N PRO A 35 14.40 -5.08 1.74
CA PRO A 35 13.08 -4.72 2.20
C PRO A 35 12.85 -5.19 3.65
N THR A 36 12.44 -4.27 4.52
CA THR A 36 12.11 -4.61 5.91
C THR A 36 10.60 -4.73 6.07
N LEU A 37 10.12 -5.93 6.42
CA LEU A 37 8.71 -6.19 6.66
C LEU A 37 8.37 -6.09 8.15
N ARG A 38 7.31 -5.35 8.47
CA ARG A 38 6.73 -5.30 9.82
C ARG A 38 5.22 -5.38 9.76
N ARG A 39 4.63 -5.92 10.82
CA ARG A 39 3.18 -5.90 11.04
C ARG A 39 2.84 -4.64 11.82
N ILE A 40 1.80 -3.94 11.38
CA ILE A 40 1.19 -2.81 12.08
C ILE A 40 -0.31 -3.05 12.19
N ASP A 41 -0.93 -2.52 13.23
CA ASP A 41 -2.38 -2.58 13.38
C ASP A 41 -3.02 -1.32 12.81
N VAL A 42 -3.97 -1.50 11.90
CA VAL A 42 -4.80 -0.42 11.34
C VAL A 42 -6.23 -0.64 11.83
N ALA A 43 -6.82 0.39 12.44
CA ALA A 43 -8.20 0.30 12.95
C ALA A 43 -9.17 -0.10 11.83
N ASP A 44 -10.14 -0.95 12.15
CA ASP A 44 -11.16 -1.51 11.25
C ASP A 44 -10.65 -2.36 10.07
N VAL A 45 -9.34 -2.53 9.95
CA VAL A 45 -8.68 -3.35 8.91
C VAL A 45 -7.96 -4.55 9.56
N GLY A 46 -7.36 -4.34 10.73
CA GLY A 46 -6.59 -5.34 11.46
C GLY A 46 -5.11 -5.38 11.06
N GLU A 47 -4.49 -6.54 11.24
CA GLU A 47 -3.06 -6.73 11.06
C GLU A 47 -2.65 -6.52 9.60
N THR A 48 -1.85 -5.49 9.36
CA THR A 48 -1.39 -5.08 8.03
C THR A 48 0.13 -5.16 7.93
N VAL A 49 0.63 -5.72 6.83
CA VAL A 49 2.08 -5.76 6.57
C VAL A 49 2.52 -4.47 5.89
N LEU A 50 3.53 -3.82 6.47
CA LEU A 50 4.24 -2.67 5.91
C LEU A 50 5.66 -3.10 5.49
N ALA A 51 6.02 -2.78 4.26
CA ALA A 51 7.37 -2.91 3.75
C ALA A 51 8.06 -1.54 3.70
N ASP A 52 9.24 -1.41 4.30
CA ASP A 52 10.19 -0.35 3.94
C ASP A 52 11.00 -0.81 2.72
N THR A 53 11.14 0.06 1.73
CA THR A 53 11.80 -0.27 0.46
C THR A 53 12.99 0.65 0.21
N VAL A 54 13.80 0.26 -0.77
CA VAL A 54 14.96 1.04 -1.19
C VAL A 54 14.52 2.44 -1.62
N GLY A 55 15.17 3.47 -1.09
CA GLY A 55 14.90 4.84 -1.51
C GLY A 55 15.28 5.08 -2.97
N PHE A 56 14.35 5.67 -3.72
CA PHE A 56 14.61 6.01 -5.12
C PHE A 56 15.54 7.21 -5.24
N ILE A 57 16.38 7.21 -6.28
CA ILE A 57 17.26 8.33 -6.65
C ILE A 57 16.88 8.74 -8.08
N ARG A 58 17.13 10.00 -8.45
CA ARG A 58 16.96 10.48 -9.84
C ARG A 58 17.87 9.69 -10.75
N HIS A 59 17.36 9.41 -11.95
CA HIS A 59 18.11 8.71 -12.99
C HIS A 59 18.77 7.43 -12.47
N LEU A 60 17.99 6.59 -11.77
CA LEU A 60 18.45 5.23 -11.51
C LEU A 60 18.88 4.63 -12.86
N PRO A 61 20.14 4.16 -12.98
CA PRO A 61 20.57 3.50 -14.21
C PRO A 61 19.59 2.38 -14.53
N HIS A 62 19.19 2.24 -15.80
CA HIS A 62 18.22 1.20 -16.21
C HIS A 62 18.66 -0.21 -15.77
N ASP A 63 19.97 -0.49 -15.77
CA ASP A 63 20.56 -1.74 -15.27
C ASP A 63 20.32 -1.95 -13.77
N LEU A 64 20.33 -0.85 -13.02
CA LEU A 64 20.09 -0.84 -11.60
C LEU A 64 18.61 -1.06 -11.29
N VAL A 65 17.69 -0.42 -12.05
CA VAL A 65 16.25 -0.69 -11.95
C VAL A 65 15.96 -2.15 -12.27
N ALA A 66 16.57 -2.72 -13.32
CA ALA A 66 16.44 -4.13 -13.66
C ALA A 66 16.93 -5.06 -12.54
N ALA A 67 18.04 -4.72 -11.89
CA ALA A 67 18.54 -5.45 -10.72
C ALA A 67 17.64 -5.30 -9.49
N PHE A 68 17.00 -4.14 -9.30
CA PHE A 68 16.05 -3.88 -8.21
C PHE A 68 14.64 -4.42 -8.46
N LYS A 69 14.27 -4.81 -9.68
CA LYS A 69 12.93 -5.39 -9.96
C LYS A 69 12.63 -6.60 -9.07
N ALA A 70 13.63 -7.43 -8.79
CA ALA A 70 13.48 -8.58 -7.90
C ALA A 70 13.26 -8.17 -6.42
N THR A 71 13.87 -7.08 -5.98
CA THR A 71 13.78 -6.57 -4.60
C THR A 71 12.67 -5.53 -4.39
N LEU A 72 11.99 -5.13 -5.46
CA LEU A 72 10.79 -4.29 -5.46
C LEU A 72 9.52 -5.10 -5.72
N GLN A 73 9.61 -6.43 -5.66
CA GLN A 73 8.47 -7.32 -5.82
C GLN A 73 7.39 -7.04 -4.77
N GLU A 74 7.79 -6.72 -3.54
CA GLU A 74 6.89 -6.34 -2.45
C GLU A 74 6.10 -5.08 -2.80
N THR A 75 6.72 -4.10 -3.47
CA THR A 75 6.06 -2.87 -3.93
C THR A 75 4.98 -3.20 -4.95
N ARG A 76 5.27 -4.04 -5.95
CA ARG A 76 4.27 -4.50 -6.94
C ARG A 76 3.12 -5.27 -6.30
N GLN A 77 3.41 -6.01 -5.25
CA GLN A 77 2.41 -6.80 -4.53
C GLN A 77 1.63 -5.98 -3.49
N ALA A 78 1.98 -4.72 -3.23
CA ALA A 78 1.26 -3.86 -2.31
C ALA A 78 -0.18 -3.57 -2.75
N THR A 79 -1.09 -3.45 -1.78
CA THR A 79 -2.48 -3.03 -1.99
C THR A 79 -2.66 -1.51 -1.94
N LEU A 80 -1.67 -0.81 -1.36
CA LEU A 80 -1.58 0.63 -1.22
C LEU A 80 -0.10 1.02 -1.12
N LEU A 81 0.30 2.04 -1.87
CA LEU A 81 1.60 2.70 -1.77
C LEU A 81 1.50 3.91 -0.84
N LEU A 82 2.46 4.04 0.06
CA LEU A 82 2.64 5.24 0.89
C LEU A 82 3.84 6.00 0.34
N HIS A 83 3.56 7.05 -0.42
CA HIS A 83 4.60 7.81 -1.08
C HIS A 83 5.09 8.94 -0.17
N VAL A 84 6.20 8.69 0.51
CA VAL A 84 6.82 9.62 1.47
C VAL A 84 7.62 10.66 0.70
N ILE A 85 7.29 11.93 0.94
CA ILE A 85 7.84 13.10 0.25
C ILE A 85 8.36 14.07 1.29
N ASP A 86 9.55 14.61 1.08
CA ASP A 86 10.07 15.72 1.89
C ASP A 86 9.34 17.01 1.51
N ALA A 87 8.47 17.52 2.39
CA ALA A 87 7.68 18.71 2.13
C ALA A 87 8.49 20.02 2.18
N ALA A 88 9.67 19.99 2.80
CA ALA A 88 10.55 21.16 2.93
C ALA A 88 11.55 21.28 1.77
N ASP A 89 11.67 20.26 0.92
CA ASP A 89 12.53 20.30 -0.27
C ASP A 89 11.90 21.20 -1.35
N VAL A 90 12.65 22.18 -1.86
CA VAL A 90 12.23 23.03 -2.99
C VAL A 90 11.96 22.23 -4.27
N ARG A 91 12.45 20.98 -4.35
CA ARG A 91 12.29 20.07 -5.48
C ARG A 91 11.20 19.01 -5.29
N VAL A 92 10.23 19.25 -4.39
CA VAL A 92 9.09 18.34 -4.14
C VAL A 92 8.50 17.76 -5.43
N GLN A 93 8.12 18.60 -6.39
CA GLN A 93 7.45 18.14 -7.62
C GLN A 93 8.37 17.24 -8.46
N GLU A 94 9.62 17.66 -8.67
CA GLU A 94 10.59 16.88 -9.44
C GLU A 94 10.88 15.52 -8.79
N ASN A 95 10.91 15.47 -7.46
CA ASN A 95 11.11 14.22 -6.72
C ASN A 95 9.89 13.30 -6.86
N ILE A 96 8.67 13.85 -6.86
CA ILE A 96 7.46 13.08 -7.11
C ILE A 96 7.47 12.49 -8.51
N ASP A 97 7.78 13.31 -9.52
CA ASP A 97 7.82 12.89 -10.92
C ASP A 97 8.88 11.79 -11.12
N ALA A 98 10.06 11.93 -10.50
CA ALA A 98 11.10 10.92 -10.55
C ALA A 98 10.66 9.57 -9.97
N VAL A 99 9.89 9.57 -8.87
CA VAL A 99 9.36 8.34 -8.29
C VAL A 99 8.28 7.72 -9.18
N ASN A 100 7.40 8.54 -9.76
CA ASN A 100 6.36 8.05 -10.66
C ASN A 100 6.94 7.33 -11.89
N VAL A 101 8.01 7.86 -12.49
CA VAL A 101 8.73 7.18 -13.59
C VAL A 101 9.21 5.79 -13.17
N VAL A 102 9.79 5.66 -11.98
CA VAL A 102 10.25 4.35 -11.48
C VAL A 102 9.07 3.42 -11.21
N LEU A 103 7.96 3.92 -10.67
CA LEU A 103 6.74 3.12 -10.45
C LEU A 103 6.15 2.60 -11.76
N GLU A 104 6.24 3.36 -12.85
CA GLU A 104 5.87 2.91 -14.19
C GLU A 104 6.81 1.78 -14.68
N GLU A 105 8.12 1.96 -14.58
CA GLU A 105 9.11 0.97 -15.05
C GLU A 105 9.03 -0.40 -14.32
N ILE A 106 8.51 -0.39 -13.08
CA ILE A 106 8.29 -1.60 -12.27
C ILE A 106 6.84 -2.08 -12.26
N ASP A 107 5.96 -1.58 -13.13
CA ASP A 107 4.51 -1.87 -13.20
C ASP A 107 3.78 -1.78 -11.83
N ALA A 108 4.12 -0.78 -11.02
CA ALA A 108 3.46 -0.49 -9.75
C ALA A 108 2.58 0.78 -9.81
N HIS A 109 2.54 1.48 -10.94
CA HIS A 109 1.83 2.75 -11.12
C HIS A 109 0.29 2.65 -11.00
N GLU A 110 -0.30 1.48 -11.23
CA GLU A 110 -1.75 1.25 -11.05
C GLU A 110 -2.15 1.07 -9.58
N ILE A 111 -1.18 0.88 -8.68
CA ILE A 111 -1.48 0.65 -7.26
C ILE A 111 -1.95 1.98 -6.65
N PRO A 112 -3.07 1.99 -5.92
CA PRO A 112 -3.54 3.18 -5.23
C PRO A 112 -2.43 3.76 -4.35
N THR A 113 -2.26 5.07 -4.40
CA THR A 113 -1.20 5.78 -3.66
C THR A 113 -1.82 6.76 -2.67
N LEU A 114 -1.21 6.89 -1.49
CA LEU A 114 -1.46 7.96 -0.52
C LEU A 114 -0.17 8.76 -0.38
N LEU A 115 -0.23 10.07 -0.65
CA LEU A 115 0.93 10.95 -0.50
C LEU A 115 1.15 11.25 0.99
N VAL A 116 2.38 11.14 1.45
CA VAL A 116 2.77 11.47 2.83
C VAL A 116 3.78 12.61 2.78
N MET A 117 3.31 13.83 2.99
CA MET A 117 4.12 15.04 3.08
C MET A 117 4.79 15.07 4.44
N ASN A 118 6.01 14.54 4.48
CA ASN A 118 6.83 14.44 5.67
C ASN A 118 7.64 15.73 5.91
N LYS A 119 8.20 15.86 7.11
CA LYS A 119 9.05 16.99 7.55
C LYS A 119 8.32 18.34 7.65
N ILE A 120 7.03 18.33 8.01
CA ILE A 120 6.29 19.58 8.24
C ILE A 120 6.85 20.40 9.41
N ASP A 121 7.65 19.80 10.29
CA ASP A 121 8.38 20.49 11.36
C ASP A 121 9.42 21.50 10.83
N MET A 122 9.78 21.41 9.55
CA MET A 122 10.67 22.36 8.87
C MET A 122 9.89 23.46 8.12
N LEU A 123 8.55 23.42 8.14
CA LEU A 123 7.69 24.43 7.53
C LEU A 123 7.19 25.41 8.60
N ASP A 124 7.29 26.71 8.33
CA ASP A 124 6.83 27.73 9.26
C ASP A 124 5.29 27.69 9.43
N ASP A 125 4.83 27.68 10.69
CA ASP A 125 3.41 27.73 11.09
C ASP A 125 2.50 26.69 10.38
N PHE A 126 3.00 25.47 10.18
CA PHE A 126 2.27 24.42 9.45
C PHE A 126 1.68 23.35 10.36
N GLU A 127 0.35 23.23 10.35
CA GLU A 127 -0.37 22.21 11.11
C GLU A 127 -0.57 20.90 10.32
N PRO A 128 -0.51 19.72 10.98
CA PRO A 128 -0.79 18.44 10.36
C PRO A 128 -2.25 18.37 9.91
N ARG A 129 -2.50 17.80 8.74
CA ARG A 129 -3.84 17.66 8.16
C ARG A 129 -3.91 16.53 7.14
N ILE A 130 -5.14 16.22 6.73
CA ILE A 130 -5.45 15.32 5.62
C ILE A 130 -6.05 16.17 4.50
N ASP A 131 -5.43 16.17 3.32
CA ASP A 131 -6.09 16.70 2.13
C ASP A 131 -6.88 15.57 1.46
N ARG A 132 -8.08 15.91 0.99
CA ARG A 132 -9.06 14.96 0.43
C ARG A 132 -9.45 15.39 -0.98
N ASP A 133 -9.83 14.41 -1.80
CA ASP A 133 -10.39 14.65 -3.13
C ASP A 133 -11.88 15.04 -3.08
N GLU A 134 -12.50 15.19 -4.25
CA GLU A 134 -13.92 15.55 -4.42
C GLU A 134 -14.87 14.48 -3.86
N GLU A 135 -14.44 13.21 -3.78
CA GLU A 135 -15.18 12.11 -3.17
C GLU A 135 -14.92 11.99 -1.66
N ASN A 136 -14.24 12.98 -1.08
CA ASN A 136 -13.82 13.02 0.32
C ASN A 136 -12.86 11.87 0.69
N LYS A 137 -12.15 11.27 -0.26
CA LYS A 137 -11.14 10.24 0.01
C LYS A 137 -9.79 10.88 0.37
N PRO A 138 -9.05 10.36 1.37
CA PRO A 138 -7.71 10.83 1.68
C PRO A 138 -6.74 10.63 0.51
N ILE A 139 -6.18 11.73 0.00
CA ILE A 139 -5.17 11.70 -1.07
C ILE A 139 -3.78 12.10 -0.57
N ARG A 140 -3.71 12.86 0.53
CA ARG A 140 -2.47 13.35 1.10
C ARG A 140 -2.57 13.51 2.61
N VAL A 141 -1.52 13.15 3.33
CA VAL A 141 -1.38 13.38 4.77
C VAL A 141 -0.12 14.20 5.01
N TRP A 142 -0.24 15.21 5.86
CA TRP A 142 0.86 16.07 6.28
C TRP A 142 1.29 15.71 7.70
N LEU A 143 2.56 15.33 7.84
CA LEU A 143 3.11 14.87 9.12
C LEU A 143 4.60 15.17 9.25
N SER A 144 5.12 15.00 10.46
CA SER A 144 6.55 14.93 10.73
C SER A 144 6.86 13.59 11.37
N ALA A 145 7.53 12.73 10.62
CA ALA A 145 7.96 11.42 11.10
C ALA A 145 8.94 11.52 12.27
N GLN A 146 9.77 12.57 12.30
CA GLN A 146 10.76 12.80 13.34
C GLN A 146 10.11 13.19 14.68
N THR A 147 9.08 14.04 14.65
CA THR A 147 8.39 14.50 15.87
C THR A 147 7.19 13.63 16.22
N GLY A 148 6.69 12.83 15.29
CA GLY A 148 5.45 12.06 15.41
C GLY A 148 4.17 12.88 15.18
N ILE A 149 4.27 14.20 14.98
CA ILE A 149 3.11 15.06 14.73
C ILE A 149 2.44 14.63 13.41
N GLY A 150 1.11 14.48 13.43
CA GLY A 150 0.32 14.06 12.26
C GLY A 150 0.31 12.55 12.00
N VAL A 151 1.08 11.73 12.72
CA VAL A 151 1.02 10.26 12.60
C VAL A 151 -0.38 9.69 12.89
N PRO A 152 -1.14 10.16 13.90
CA PRO A 152 -2.52 9.70 14.09
C PRO A 152 -3.42 9.94 12.87
N LEU A 153 -3.20 11.04 12.14
CA LEU A 153 -3.93 11.35 10.90
C LEU A 153 -3.55 10.41 9.75
N LEU A 154 -2.31 9.92 9.72
CA LEU A 154 -1.91 8.86 8.79
C LEU A 154 -2.73 7.60 9.05
N PHE A 155 -2.82 7.15 10.30
CA PHE A 155 -3.62 5.97 10.64
C PHE A 155 -5.11 6.17 10.33
N GLN A 156 -5.67 7.36 10.57
CA GLN A 156 -7.02 7.69 10.14
C GLN A 156 -7.18 7.54 8.61
N ALA A 157 -6.27 8.15 7.84
CA ALA A 157 -6.31 8.05 6.38
C ALA A 157 -6.15 6.60 5.89
N LEU A 158 -5.28 5.81 6.54
CA LEU A 158 -5.09 4.40 6.25
C LEU A 158 -6.36 3.60 6.50
N THR A 159 -7.00 3.77 7.66
CA THR A 159 -8.27 3.13 7.97
C THR A 159 -9.27 3.43 6.88
N GLU A 160 -9.51 4.71 6.55
CA GLU A 160 -10.50 5.06 5.52
C GLU A 160 -10.17 4.52 4.12
N ARG A 161 -8.89 4.53 3.72
CA ARG A 161 -8.44 4.05 2.40
C ARG A 161 -8.50 2.54 2.27
N LEU A 162 -8.43 1.81 3.39
CA LEU A 162 -8.39 0.35 3.41
C LEU A 162 -9.74 -0.27 3.83
N SER A 163 -10.54 0.42 4.65
CA SER A 163 -11.83 -0.04 5.16
C SER A 163 -13.02 0.36 4.26
N GLY A 164 -12.92 1.48 3.53
CA GLY A 164 -14.05 2.09 2.83
C GLY A 164 -14.47 1.43 1.52
N GLU A 165 -13.64 0.58 0.93
CA GLU A 165 -13.96 -0.12 -0.31
C GLU A 165 -14.31 -1.58 0.00
N VAL A 166 -15.54 -1.99 -0.32
CA VAL A 166 -15.99 -3.37 -0.21
C VAL A 166 -16.06 -3.95 -1.61
N ALA A 167 -15.33 -5.02 -1.86
CA ALA A 167 -15.47 -5.79 -3.08
C ALA A 167 -16.74 -6.64 -2.97
N GLN A 168 -17.62 -6.52 -3.97
CA GLN A 168 -18.78 -7.39 -4.12
C GLN A 168 -18.74 -8.02 -5.51
N HIS A 169 -18.61 -9.35 -5.55
CA HIS A 169 -18.48 -10.11 -6.79
C HIS A 169 -19.41 -11.30 -6.78
N THR A 170 -19.95 -11.62 -7.96
CA THR A 170 -20.58 -12.92 -8.21
C THR A 170 -19.53 -13.83 -8.82
N LEU A 171 -19.36 -15.01 -8.23
CA LEU A 171 -18.37 -15.99 -8.66
C LEU A 171 -19.07 -17.28 -9.05
N ARG A 172 -18.51 -17.97 -10.04
CA ARG A 172 -18.89 -19.33 -10.41
C ARG A 172 -17.68 -20.24 -10.32
N LEU A 173 -17.58 -20.98 -9.22
CA LEU A 173 -16.46 -21.87 -8.95
C LEU A 173 -16.76 -23.28 -9.47
N PRO A 174 -15.88 -23.87 -10.29
CA PRO A 174 -16.02 -25.26 -10.70
C PRO A 174 -15.78 -26.23 -9.52
N PRO A 175 -16.25 -27.49 -9.59
CA PRO A 175 -16.16 -28.46 -8.49
C PRO A 175 -14.74 -28.67 -7.91
N GLN A 176 -13.70 -28.46 -8.74
CA GLN A 176 -12.30 -28.63 -8.35
C GLN A 176 -11.80 -27.52 -7.41
N GLU A 177 -12.48 -26.36 -7.37
CA GLU A 177 -12.07 -25.18 -6.61
C GLU A 177 -12.62 -25.15 -5.18
N GLY A 178 -12.84 -26.33 -4.58
CA GLY A 178 -13.30 -26.46 -3.19
C GLY A 178 -12.39 -25.74 -2.17
N ARG A 179 -11.11 -25.54 -2.52
CA ARG A 179 -10.16 -24.75 -1.73
C ARG A 179 -10.53 -23.26 -1.68
N LEU A 180 -10.88 -22.65 -2.81
CA LEU A 180 -11.31 -21.24 -2.88
C LEU A 180 -12.61 -21.03 -2.10
N ARG A 181 -13.56 -21.96 -2.27
CA ARG A 181 -14.80 -21.99 -1.49
C ARG A 181 -14.53 -22.00 0.01
N SER A 182 -13.65 -22.90 0.50
CA SER A 182 -13.28 -22.96 1.92
C SER A 182 -12.62 -21.67 2.41
N ARG A 183 -11.81 -21.02 1.57
CA ARG A 183 -11.19 -19.72 1.85
C ARG A 183 -12.23 -18.62 2.07
N PHE A 184 -13.24 -18.52 1.22
CA PHE A 184 -14.32 -17.53 1.40
C PHE A 184 -15.13 -17.77 2.67
N TYR A 185 -15.33 -19.03 3.09
CA TYR A 185 -15.91 -19.36 4.39
C TYR A 185 -15.06 -18.89 5.56
N GLN A 186 -13.73 -19.13 5.53
CA GLN A 186 -12.81 -18.69 6.58
C GLN A 186 -12.75 -17.17 6.73
N LEU A 187 -12.87 -16.46 5.61
CA LEU A 187 -12.91 -15.00 5.56
C LEU A 187 -14.30 -14.42 5.88
N GLN A 188 -15.31 -15.28 6.11
CA GLN A 188 -16.71 -14.89 6.30
C GLN A 188 -17.24 -13.98 5.19
N ALA A 189 -16.75 -14.17 3.97
CA ALA A 189 -17.00 -13.29 2.83
C ALA A 189 -18.26 -13.67 2.04
N ILE A 190 -18.89 -14.82 2.31
CA ILE A 190 -20.01 -15.32 1.50
C ILE A 190 -21.32 -14.67 1.96
N GLU A 191 -21.95 -13.87 1.09
CA GLU A 191 -23.32 -13.35 1.31
C GLU A 191 -24.37 -14.38 0.89
N LYS A 192 -24.16 -15.05 -0.24
CA LYS A 192 -25.05 -16.10 -0.76
C LYS A 192 -24.26 -17.19 -1.48
N GLU A 193 -24.78 -18.40 -1.42
CA GLU A 193 -24.23 -19.56 -2.12
C GLU A 193 -25.37 -20.40 -2.69
N TRP A 194 -25.19 -20.90 -3.92
CA TRP A 194 -26.13 -21.79 -4.59
C TRP A 194 -25.38 -22.81 -5.46
N MET A 195 -26.04 -23.92 -5.77
CA MET A 195 -25.51 -24.96 -6.65
C MET A 195 -26.01 -24.74 -8.07
N GLU A 196 -25.12 -24.90 -9.05
CA GLU A 196 -25.43 -24.89 -10.48
C GLU A 196 -25.68 -26.33 -10.98
N ASP A 197 -26.39 -26.45 -12.11
CA ASP A 197 -26.77 -27.76 -12.69
C ASP A 197 -25.58 -28.61 -13.14
N ASP A 198 -24.44 -27.98 -13.46
CA ASP A 198 -23.20 -28.68 -13.85
C ASP A 198 -22.30 -29.05 -12.65
N GLY A 199 -22.81 -28.86 -11.43
CA GLY A 199 -22.08 -29.13 -10.20
C GLY A 199 -21.15 -28.00 -9.76
N SER A 200 -21.04 -26.92 -10.55
CA SER A 200 -20.38 -25.70 -10.12
C SER A 200 -21.13 -25.05 -8.96
N VAL A 201 -20.45 -24.18 -8.22
CA VAL A 201 -21.02 -23.42 -7.11
C VAL A 201 -21.04 -21.95 -7.51
N GLY A 202 -22.24 -21.37 -7.56
CA GLY A 202 -22.41 -19.94 -7.66
C GLY A 202 -22.39 -19.29 -6.27
N MET A 203 -21.70 -18.16 -6.11
CA MET A 203 -21.68 -17.44 -4.85
C MET A 203 -21.59 -15.93 -5.04
N GLN A 204 -22.23 -15.19 -4.14
CA GLN A 204 -22.01 -13.76 -3.96
C GLN A 204 -21.08 -13.58 -2.78
N VAL A 205 -19.95 -12.93 -3.02
CA VAL A 205 -18.98 -12.60 -1.98
C VAL A 205 -18.96 -11.10 -1.74
N ARG A 206 -18.87 -10.73 -0.46
CA ARG A 206 -18.69 -9.36 0.00
C ARG A 206 -17.62 -9.33 1.08
N MET A 207 -16.56 -8.57 0.83
CA MET A 207 -15.42 -8.48 1.75
C MET A 207 -14.66 -7.17 1.53
N PRO A 208 -13.85 -6.71 2.50
CA PRO A 208 -12.98 -5.57 2.29
C PRO A 208 -12.14 -5.73 1.01
N ILE A 209 -12.04 -4.68 0.20
CA ILE A 209 -11.35 -4.73 -1.09
C ILE A 209 -9.88 -5.11 -0.93
N VAL A 210 -9.29 -4.80 0.23
CA VAL A 210 -7.92 -5.15 0.56
C VAL A 210 -7.74 -6.66 0.65
N ASP A 211 -8.70 -7.36 1.25
CA ASP A 211 -8.70 -8.81 1.33
C ASP A 211 -8.99 -9.44 -0.04
N TRP A 212 -9.88 -8.81 -0.83
CA TRP A 212 -10.15 -9.23 -2.21
C TRP A 212 -8.90 -9.11 -3.10
N ARG A 213 -8.24 -7.94 -3.11
CA ARG A 213 -7.00 -7.69 -3.85
C ARG A 213 -5.89 -8.65 -3.39
N ARG A 214 -5.79 -8.89 -2.08
CA ARG A 214 -4.84 -9.86 -1.52
C ARG A 214 -5.14 -11.28 -2.02
N LEU A 215 -6.40 -11.69 -2.06
CA LEU A 215 -6.80 -13.00 -2.54
C LEU A 215 -6.51 -13.15 -4.03
N CYS A 216 -6.83 -12.14 -4.86
CA CYS A 216 -6.49 -12.15 -6.29
C CYS A 216 -4.98 -12.26 -6.54
N LYS A 217 -4.14 -11.64 -5.70
CA LYS A 217 -2.67 -11.77 -5.80
C LYS A 217 -2.17 -13.16 -5.40
N GLN A 218 -2.80 -13.81 -4.43
CA GLN A 218 -2.45 -15.16 -3.98
C GLN A 218 -2.98 -16.24 -4.94
N GLU A 219 -4.13 -15.98 -5.58
CA GLU A 219 -4.87 -16.90 -6.45
C GLU A 219 -5.25 -16.17 -7.75
N PRO A 220 -4.32 -16.04 -8.72
CA PRO A 220 -4.57 -15.26 -9.94
C PRO A 220 -5.76 -15.75 -10.77
N ALA A 221 -6.02 -17.07 -10.77
CA ALA A 221 -7.15 -17.69 -11.47
C ALA A 221 -8.52 -17.28 -10.91
N LEU A 222 -8.57 -16.66 -9.72
CA LEU A 222 -9.83 -16.21 -9.12
C LEU A 222 -10.59 -15.23 -10.01
N VAL A 223 -9.85 -14.39 -10.74
CA VAL A 223 -10.43 -13.36 -11.61
C VAL A 223 -11.22 -13.99 -12.76
N ASP A 224 -10.84 -15.18 -13.21
CA ASP A 224 -11.50 -15.90 -14.30
C ASP A 224 -12.87 -16.48 -13.90
N TYR A 225 -13.14 -16.55 -12.59
CA TYR A 225 -14.40 -17.07 -12.05
C TYR A 225 -15.44 -15.99 -11.77
N ILE A 226 -15.11 -14.71 -11.99
CA ILE A 226 -16.06 -13.60 -11.83
C ILE A 226 -17.08 -13.62 -12.98
N VAL A 227 -18.36 -13.50 -12.62
CA VAL A 227 -19.51 -13.49 -13.55
C VAL A 227 -20.17 -12.11 -13.57
#